data_AF-A0A940V410-F1
#
_entry.id   AF-A0A940V410-F1
#
_cell.length_a   1.000
_cell.length_b   1.000
_cell.length_c   1.000
_cell.angle_alpha   90.00
_cell.angle_beta   90.00
_cell.angle_gamma   90.00
#
_symmetry.space_group_name_H-M   'P 1'
#
loop_
_entity.id
_entity.type
_entity.pdbx_description
1 polymer ?
#
loop_
_entity_poly.entity_id
_entity_poly.type
_entity_poly.pdbx_seq_one_letter_code
_entity_poly.pdbx_strand_id
1 'polypeptide(L)'
;MSDIAVHMQNLGKMYRLYRSQGDKVLDAFGINRWLFWRKNYYQEFWALREITLDIRVGERLGIIGRNGAGKSTLLKILCGNVLSTEGSYHVNGNVQALLELGTGFHPEFTGRQNIRASLALHGFTPAQIAEKESEIVEFAELDEFIDQPIKTYSAGMNARLGFSTATAVEPQVLIIDEVLGAGDAYFAGKCVERMRKLTQDSGITVLFVSHDLNSVQRLCDKIMWIERGRIRMLGLSLDVIKAYSENIQVLEDRRLKAKNRKRLTNSYQQSRLEGYGDAMVVSLHLTGEPGIYCDINEISLLKDGEIEETLKVGDVQDADPSQSCAVSLYGGQWSESKRDSDGYYRSLNVPGGEGRAAGALGQAVFYLFTVYSESRYSFRIRYRMEPSGSLSLSASHNGASIQNPVALPCGTSGWVEWECGIPVLKQKEIIPTKALEENAAPSSSAKSEIPKEKEKHRVVKWPGEGSLSIESVLLLGEGELEQTVFQAGSPLSLHILVAANRSGIYDVLPTVSLYSIDGILVTNLQGPVSTVRLETKDRCLFAVSFGKINLGDGHYVFSVAIYKSLTHLGKSICYDLIDRSFQFQVVGNPPFNNGIFRHPTEWRFRSLPGTSG
;
A
#
# COMPACT_ATOMS: atom_id res chain seq x y z
N MET A 1 2.82 0.63 42.98
CA MET A 1 2.80 -0.32 41.86
C MET A 1 2.47 0.47 40.62
N SER A 2 3.24 0.33 39.54
CA SER A 2 3.11 1.17 38.34
C SER A 2 1.73 0.98 37.68
N ASP A 3 1.05 2.08 37.38
CA ASP A 3 -0.24 2.18 36.67
C ASP A 3 -0.15 1.78 35.17
N ILE A 4 0.79 0.90 34.82
CA ILE A 4 1.12 0.53 33.45
C ILE A 4 0.68 -0.91 33.23
N ALA A 5 -0.20 -1.16 32.26
CA ALA A 5 -0.61 -2.49 31.84
C ALA A 5 0.39 -3.12 30.86
N VAL A 6 0.93 -2.34 29.93
CA VAL A 6 1.92 -2.78 28.95
C VAL A 6 3.05 -1.75 28.88
N HIS A 7 4.27 -2.20 29.11
CA HIS A 7 5.50 -1.41 28.93
C HIS A 7 6.28 -1.98 27.75
N MET A 8 6.66 -1.14 26.79
CA MET A 8 7.53 -1.50 25.67
C MET A 8 8.67 -0.51 25.57
N GLN A 9 9.91 -1.01 25.46
CA GLN A 9 11.09 -0.18 25.32
C GLN A 9 11.98 -0.68 24.18
N ASN A 10 12.10 0.14 23.14
CA ASN A 10 12.88 -0.12 21.92
C ASN A 10 12.61 -1.51 21.33
N LEU A 11 11.35 -1.95 21.38
CA LEU A 11 10.95 -3.28 20.97
C LEU A 11 11.14 -3.43 19.45
N GLY A 12 11.85 -4.49 19.04
CA GLY A 12 12.12 -4.78 17.64
C GLY A 12 11.97 -6.26 17.31
N LYS A 13 11.58 -6.55 16.07
CA LYS A 13 11.45 -7.92 15.57
C LYS A 13 12.00 -8.05 14.15
N MET A 14 13.02 -8.91 14.03
CA MET A 14 13.59 -9.35 12.78
C MET A 14 13.18 -10.80 12.49
N TYR A 15 12.81 -11.07 11.24
CA TYR A 15 12.61 -12.40 10.69
C TYR A 15 13.71 -12.72 9.70
N ARG A 16 14.23 -13.96 9.77
CA ARG A 16 15.15 -14.50 8.78
C ARG A 16 14.35 -15.13 7.64
N LEU A 17 14.45 -14.57 6.44
CA LEU A 17 13.82 -15.08 5.23
C LEU A 17 14.81 -15.95 4.47
N TYR A 18 14.53 -17.25 4.36
CA TYR A 18 15.39 -18.22 3.68
C TYR A 18 14.89 -18.47 2.25
N ARG A 19 15.82 -18.69 1.31
CA ARG A 19 15.47 -19.00 -0.10
C ARG A 19 14.96 -20.41 -0.28
N SER A 20 15.47 -21.34 0.52
CA SER A 20 15.12 -22.76 0.46
C SER A 20 15.03 -23.35 1.87
N GLN A 21 14.30 -24.45 1.99
CA GLN A 21 14.26 -25.21 3.26
C GLN A 21 15.65 -25.76 3.61
N GLY A 22 16.50 -26.06 2.62
CA GLY A 22 17.88 -26.50 2.84
C GLY A 22 18.74 -25.43 3.50
N ASP A 23 18.64 -24.17 3.09
CA ASP A 23 19.37 -23.06 3.70
C ASP A 23 18.97 -22.86 5.17
N LYS A 24 17.69 -23.04 5.48
CA LYS A 24 17.17 -22.99 6.85
C LYS A 24 17.76 -24.09 7.73
N VAL A 25 17.84 -25.31 7.21
CA VAL A 25 18.45 -26.45 7.90
C VAL A 25 19.94 -26.22 8.13
N LEU A 26 20.68 -25.80 7.11
CA LEU A 26 22.12 -25.49 7.22
C LEU A 26 22.40 -24.39 8.26
N ASP A 27 21.55 -23.36 8.30
CA ASP A 27 21.64 -22.28 9.30
C ASP A 27 21.37 -22.80 10.71
N ALA A 28 20.33 -23.63 10.88
CA ALA A 28 19.95 -24.21 12.17
C ALA A 28 21.03 -25.13 12.76
N PHE A 29 21.75 -25.88 11.92
CA PHE A 29 22.80 -26.80 12.37
C PHE A 29 24.18 -26.14 12.56
N GLY A 30 24.32 -24.84 12.34
CA GLY A 30 25.60 -24.15 12.54
C GLY A 30 26.70 -24.55 11.54
N ILE A 31 26.35 -25.35 10.52
CA ILE A 31 27.26 -25.81 9.45
C ILE A 31 27.69 -24.62 8.58
N ASN A 32 26.83 -23.59 8.53
CA ASN A 32 27.06 -22.27 7.93
C ASN A 32 28.41 -21.62 8.34
N ARG A 33 28.87 -21.81 9.58
CA ARG A 33 30.12 -21.22 10.10
C ARG A 33 31.39 -21.83 9.50
N TRP A 34 31.27 -23.01 8.88
CA TRP A 34 32.38 -23.74 8.25
C TRP A 34 32.47 -23.51 6.72
N LEU A 35 31.39 -23.04 6.07
CA LEU A 35 31.37 -22.72 4.64
C LEU A 35 31.64 -21.23 4.40
N PHE A 36 32.91 -20.86 4.40
CA PHE A 36 33.39 -19.48 4.17
C PHE A 36 33.00 -18.87 2.81
N TRP A 37 32.56 -19.70 1.84
CA TRP A 37 32.20 -19.31 0.47
C TRP A 37 30.72 -18.93 0.30
N ARG A 38 29.86 -19.15 1.32
CA ARG A 38 28.43 -18.84 1.28
C ARG A 38 28.07 -18.10 2.57
N LYS A 39 28.05 -16.76 2.53
CA LYS A 39 27.78 -15.92 3.72
C LYS A 39 26.32 -15.49 3.90
N ASN A 40 25.49 -15.49 2.84
CA ASN A 40 24.14 -14.91 2.87
C ASN A 40 23.06 -15.99 2.63
N TYR A 41 22.75 -16.79 3.66
CA TYR A 41 21.73 -17.85 3.60
C TYR A 41 20.31 -17.38 3.89
N TYR A 42 20.19 -16.26 4.60
CA TYR A 42 18.92 -15.61 4.89
C TYR A 42 18.99 -14.11 4.60
N GLN A 43 17.82 -13.51 4.43
CA GLN A 43 17.64 -12.06 4.39
C GLN A 43 17.00 -11.60 5.69
N GLU A 44 17.46 -10.46 6.19
CA GLU A 44 16.83 -9.83 7.34
C GLU A 44 15.58 -9.08 6.90
N PHE A 45 14.45 -9.41 7.49
CA PHE A 45 13.23 -8.62 7.39
C PHE A 45 12.87 -8.07 8.78
N TRP A 46 13.17 -6.79 8.98
CA TRP A 46 12.80 -6.06 10.19
C TRP A 46 11.34 -5.66 10.11
N ALA A 47 10.46 -6.41 10.77
CA ALA A 47 9.01 -6.17 10.77
C ALA A 47 8.61 -5.02 11.70
N LEU A 48 9.33 -4.87 12.81
CA LEU A 48 9.17 -3.81 13.81
C LEU A 48 10.54 -3.36 14.30
N ARG A 49 10.69 -2.07 14.62
CA ARG A 49 11.88 -1.56 15.27
C ARG A 49 11.57 -0.28 16.06
N GLU A 50 12.25 -0.11 17.19
CA GLU A 50 12.16 1.10 18.02
C GLU A 50 10.73 1.42 18.50
N ILE A 51 9.92 0.39 18.79
CA ILE A 51 8.60 0.58 19.38
C ILE A 51 8.80 0.82 20.89
N THR A 52 8.54 2.05 21.34
CA THR A 52 8.58 2.46 22.74
C THR A 52 7.25 3.09 23.12
N LEU A 53 6.54 2.49 24.07
CA LEU A 53 5.21 2.92 24.48
C LEU A 53 4.82 2.32 25.83
N ASP A 54 4.16 3.13 26.66
CA ASP A 54 3.45 2.71 27.86
C ASP A 54 1.95 2.79 27.66
N ILE A 55 1.24 1.71 28.00
CA ILE A 55 -0.23 1.63 28.00
C ILE A 55 -0.67 1.50 29.45
N ARG A 56 -1.53 2.39 29.93
CA ARG A 56 -2.02 2.37 31.32
C ARG A 56 -3.13 1.34 31.54
N VAL A 57 -3.37 1.01 32.79
CA VAL A 57 -4.51 0.15 33.18
C VAL A 57 -5.82 0.84 32.78
N GLY A 58 -6.75 0.10 32.16
CA GLY A 58 -8.02 0.63 31.65
C GLY A 58 -7.92 1.48 30.39
N GLU A 59 -6.72 1.69 29.85
CA GLU A 59 -6.53 2.47 28.62
C GLU A 59 -7.00 1.67 27.39
N ARG A 60 -7.70 2.34 26.48
CA ARG A 60 -8.19 1.76 25.22
C ARG A 60 -7.42 2.35 24.05
N LEU A 61 -6.50 1.55 23.52
CA LEU A 61 -5.61 1.94 22.44
C LEU A 61 -6.01 1.26 21.12
N GLY A 62 -6.40 2.08 20.16
CA GLY A 62 -6.54 1.65 18.77
C GLY A 62 -5.18 1.51 18.10
N ILE A 63 -5.00 0.52 17.24
CA ILE A 63 -3.78 0.33 16.46
C ILE A 63 -4.17 0.30 14.98
N ILE A 64 -3.74 1.31 14.24
CA ILE A 64 -4.04 1.47 12.81
C ILE A 64 -2.75 1.48 11.98
N GLY A 65 -2.90 1.23 10.69
CA GLY A 65 -1.80 1.21 9.74
C GLY A 65 -2.13 0.33 8.53
N ARG A 66 -1.40 0.53 7.43
CA ARG A 66 -1.55 -0.26 6.21
C ARG A 66 -1.20 -1.73 6.43
N ASN A 67 -1.56 -2.58 5.47
CA ASN A 67 -1.09 -3.96 5.43
C ASN A 67 0.43 -3.98 5.33
N GLY A 68 1.08 -4.93 6.02
CA GLY A 68 2.54 -4.99 6.12
C GLY A 68 3.17 -4.02 7.13
N ALA A 69 2.42 -3.10 7.75
CA ALA A 69 3.00 -2.12 8.68
C ALA A 69 3.58 -2.72 9.99
N GLY A 70 3.29 -3.97 10.33
CA GLY A 70 3.83 -4.64 11.53
C GLY A 70 2.82 -4.88 12.67
N LYS A 71 1.55 -4.48 12.52
CA LYS A 71 0.48 -4.61 13.53
C LYS A 71 0.36 -6.03 14.11
N SER A 72 0.17 -7.04 13.25
CA SER A 72 0.02 -8.43 13.69
C SER A 72 1.31 -9.00 14.31
N THR A 73 2.49 -8.52 13.89
CA THR A 73 3.75 -8.89 14.55
C THR A 73 3.80 -8.35 15.97
N LEU A 74 3.33 -7.11 16.19
CA LEU A 74 3.28 -6.51 17.52
C LEU A 74 2.34 -7.30 18.43
N LEU A 75 1.15 -7.62 17.94
CA LEU A 75 0.19 -8.42 18.71
C LEU A 75 0.75 -9.79 19.08
N LYS A 76 1.41 -10.49 18.14
CA LYS A 76 2.06 -11.78 18.41
C LYS A 76 3.13 -11.69 19.50
N ILE A 77 3.85 -10.58 19.58
CA ILE A 77 4.84 -10.36 20.66
C ILE A 77 4.11 -10.15 21.99
N LEU A 78 3.09 -9.28 22.03
CA LEU A 78 2.34 -9.02 23.24
C LEU A 78 1.58 -10.24 23.77
N CYS A 79 1.14 -11.14 22.89
CA CYS A 79 0.55 -12.43 23.26
C CYS A 79 1.57 -13.47 23.74
N GLY A 80 2.88 -13.22 23.60
CA GLY A 80 3.93 -14.20 23.89
C GLY A 80 4.12 -15.29 22.81
N ASN A 81 3.43 -15.20 21.68
CA ASN A 81 3.53 -16.16 20.57
C ASN A 81 4.88 -16.06 19.85
N VAL A 82 5.50 -14.88 19.86
CA VAL A 82 6.78 -14.61 19.19
C VAL A 82 7.67 -13.77 20.12
N LEU A 83 8.91 -14.19 20.32
CA LEU A 83 9.90 -13.40 21.06
C LEU A 83 10.38 -12.20 20.23
N SER A 84 10.62 -11.08 20.90
CA SER A 84 11.32 -9.94 20.30
C SER A 84 12.76 -10.31 19.94
N THR A 85 13.32 -9.64 18.92
CA THR A 85 14.73 -9.76 18.55
C THR A 85 15.59 -8.80 19.37
N GLU A 86 15.07 -7.61 19.64
CA GLU A 86 15.73 -6.57 20.44
C GLU A 86 14.70 -5.81 21.28
N GLY A 87 15.21 -5.05 22.25
CA GLY A 87 14.38 -4.33 23.22
C GLY A 87 13.74 -5.24 24.25
N SER A 88 12.84 -4.67 25.04
CA SER A 88 12.10 -5.40 26.08
C SER A 88 10.63 -4.99 26.09
N TYR A 89 9.80 -5.89 26.59
CA TYR A 89 8.41 -5.60 26.89
C TYR A 89 8.00 -6.29 28.19
N HIS A 90 7.03 -5.72 28.88
CA HIS A 90 6.43 -6.29 30.07
C HIS A 90 4.92 -6.09 30.01
N VAL A 91 4.16 -7.13 30.31
CA VAL A 91 2.70 -7.06 30.41
C VAL A 91 2.29 -7.45 31.83
N ASN A 92 1.53 -6.58 32.48
CA ASN A 92 1.03 -6.77 33.84
C ASN A 92 -0.33 -7.47 33.80
N GLY A 93 -0.31 -8.80 33.95
CA GLY A 93 -1.50 -9.65 33.98
C GLY A 93 -1.60 -10.58 32.77
N ASN A 94 -2.76 -11.22 32.63
CA ASN A 94 -3.03 -12.15 31.54
C ASN A 94 -3.48 -11.37 30.30
N VAL A 95 -2.89 -11.73 29.17
CA VAL A 95 -3.28 -11.25 27.85
C VAL A 95 -4.23 -12.25 27.24
N GLN A 96 -5.38 -11.77 26.76
CA GLN A 96 -6.28 -12.55 25.93
C GLN A 96 -6.41 -11.87 24.58
N ALA A 97 -6.28 -12.64 23.50
CA ALA A 97 -6.48 -12.13 22.16
C ALA A 97 -7.66 -12.82 21.48
N LEU A 98 -8.60 -12.04 20.94
CA LEU A 98 -9.71 -12.51 20.11
C LEU A 98 -9.29 -12.80 18.65
N LEU A 99 -7.98 -12.96 18.42
CA LEU A 99 -7.36 -13.21 17.11
C LEU A 99 -7.80 -14.54 16.49
N GLU A 100 -8.06 -15.54 17.33
CA GLU A 100 -8.28 -16.92 16.89
C GLU A 100 -9.49 -17.50 17.63
N LEU A 101 -10.72 -17.04 17.29
CA LEU A 101 -11.94 -17.56 17.91
C LEU A 101 -12.02 -19.08 17.82
N GLY A 102 -12.23 -19.74 18.96
CA GLY A 102 -12.30 -21.19 19.04
C GLY A 102 -10.93 -21.91 19.05
N THR A 103 -9.81 -21.20 19.21
CA THR A 103 -8.55 -21.86 19.51
C THR A 103 -8.63 -22.63 20.81
N GLY A 104 -8.21 -23.89 20.77
CA GLY A 104 -8.36 -24.84 21.87
C GLY A 104 -9.69 -25.60 21.85
N PHE A 105 -10.61 -25.33 20.92
CA PHE A 105 -11.79 -26.17 20.74
C PHE A 105 -11.44 -27.48 20.03
N HIS A 106 -12.02 -28.58 20.51
CA HIS A 106 -11.86 -29.90 19.95
C HIS A 106 -13.06 -30.25 19.05
N PRO A 107 -12.85 -30.59 17.75
CA PRO A 107 -13.92 -30.81 16.78
C PRO A 107 -14.95 -31.89 17.17
N GLU A 108 -14.49 -32.93 17.88
CA GLU A 108 -15.33 -34.04 18.34
C GLU A 108 -16.09 -33.74 19.64
N PHE A 109 -15.77 -32.65 20.33
CA PHE A 109 -16.46 -32.25 21.55
C PHE A 109 -17.72 -31.45 21.20
N THR A 110 -18.73 -31.59 22.04
CA THR A 110 -19.93 -30.74 21.99
C THR A 110 -19.59 -29.29 22.27
N GLY A 111 -20.46 -28.34 21.89
CA GLY A 111 -20.30 -26.94 22.26
C GLY A 111 -20.11 -26.76 23.77
N ARG A 112 -20.92 -27.47 24.58
CA ARG A 112 -20.84 -27.46 26.05
C ARG A 112 -19.50 -27.96 26.58
N GLN A 113 -19.01 -29.09 26.04
CA GLN A 113 -17.71 -29.64 26.42
C GLN A 113 -16.56 -28.68 26.06
N ASN A 114 -16.64 -28.01 24.92
CA ASN A 114 -15.66 -27.01 24.50
C ASN A 114 -15.66 -25.76 25.40
N ILE A 115 -16.84 -25.27 25.81
CA ILE A 115 -16.94 -24.18 26.80
C ILE A 115 -16.24 -24.57 28.10
N ARG A 116 -16.59 -25.73 28.66
CA ARG A 116 -16.00 -26.21 29.93
C ARG A 116 -14.49 -26.36 29.84
N ALA A 117 -14.00 -26.95 28.75
CA ALA A 117 -12.57 -27.13 28.52
C ALA A 117 -11.83 -25.79 28.44
N SER A 118 -12.39 -24.82 27.68
CA SER A 118 -11.81 -23.49 27.55
C SER A 118 -11.74 -22.75 28.89
N LEU A 119 -12.85 -22.71 29.65
CA LEU A 119 -12.87 -22.05 30.96
C LEU A 119 -11.92 -22.73 31.97
N ALA A 120 -11.82 -24.06 31.95
CA ALA A 120 -10.87 -24.78 32.79
C ALA A 120 -9.41 -24.44 32.46
N LEU A 121 -9.07 -24.28 31.18
CA LEU A 121 -7.74 -23.82 30.74
C LEU A 121 -7.42 -22.40 31.24
N HIS A 122 -8.45 -21.57 31.43
CA HIS A 122 -8.32 -20.24 32.03
C HIS A 122 -8.34 -20.25 33.57
N GLY A 123 -8.31 -21.42 34.21
CA GLY A 123 -8.18 -21.57 35.66
C GLY A 123 -9.50 -21.41 36.45
N PHE A 124 -10.65 -21.47 35.78
CA PHE A 124 -11.94 -21.37 36.45
C PHE A 124 -12.27 -22.64 37.26
N THR A 125 -12.88 -22.45 38.42
CA THR A 125 -13.37 -23.56 39.26
C THR A 125 -14.65 -24.18 38.67
N PRO A 126 -15.00 -25.44 39.01
CA PRO A 126 -16.22 -26.07 38.51
C PRO A 126 -17.50 -25.27 38.76
N ALA A 127 -17.59 -24.55 39.87
CA ALA A 127 -18.74 -23.70 40.19
C ALA A 127 -18.82 -22.48 39.25
N GLN A 128 -17.69 -21.80 39.02
CA GLN A 128 -17.65 -20.65 38.10
C GLN A 128 -17.87 -21.09 36.65
N ILE A 129 -17.41 -22.28 36.27
CA ILE A 129 -17.65 -22.86 34.94
C ILE A 129 -19.15 -23.04 34.71
N ALA A 130 -19.90 -23.57 35.67
CA ALA A 130 -21.34 -23.78 35.53
C ALA A 130 -22.10 -22.45 35.34
N GLU A 131 -21.74 -21.40 36.09
CA GLU A 131 -22.34 -20.07 35.97
C GLU A 131 -22.03 -19.44 34.60
N LYS A 132 -20.75 -19.43 34.20
CA LYS A 132 -20.31 -18.87 32.93
C LYS A 132 -20.82 -19.66 31.74
N GLU A 133 -20.95 -20.98 31.85
CA GLU A 133 -21.53 -21.80 30.79
C GLU A 133 -22.95 -21.38 30.45
N SER A 134 -23.81 -21.15 31.45
CA SER A 134 -25.18 -20.65 31.21
C SER A 134 -25.17 -19.29 30.52
N GLU A 135 -24.34 -18.35 30.99
CA GLU A 135 -24.17 -17.03 30.37
C GLU A 135 -23.73 -17.12 28.90
N ILE A 136 -22.75 -17.99 28.62
CA ILE A 136 -22.19 -18.18 27.27
C ILE A 136 -23.23 -18.78 26.32
N VAL A 137 -23.97 -19.79 26.77
CA VAL A 137 -24.99 -20.47 25.94
C VAL A 137 -26.12 -19.50 25.58
N GLU A 138 -26.61 -18.73 26.55
CA GLU A 138 -27.63 -17.71 26.35
C GLU A 138 -27.16 -16.62 25.39
N PHE A 139 -25.93 -16.13 25.56
CA PHE A 139 -25.40 -15.09 24.67
C PHE A 139 -25.23 -15.61 23.23
N ALA A 140 -24.74 -16.84 23.06
CA ALA A 140 -24.49 -17.47 21.76
C ALA A 140 -25.77 -17.79 20.98
N GLU A 141 -26.92 -17.94 21.67
CA GLU A 141 -28.20 -18.37 21.12
C GLU A 141 -28.09 -19.74 20.42
N LEU A 142 -27.44 -20.70 21.08
CA LEU A 142 -27.14 -22.03 20.54
C LEU A 142 -27.79 -23.18 21.34
N ASP A 143 -28.82 -22.92 22.14
CA ASP A 143 -29.43 -23.90 23.06
C ASP A 143 -29.76 -25.25 22.39
N GLU A 144 -30.34 -25.24 21.19
CA GLU A 144 -30.73 -26.47 20.47
C GLU A 144 -29.53 -27.26 19.93
N PHE A 145 -28.37 -26.62 19.77
CA PHE A 145 -27.18 -27.19 19.15
C PHE A 145 -26.03 -27.41 20.13
N ILE A 146 -26.12 -26.89 21.36
CA ILE A 146 -24.99 -26.83 22.30
C ILE A 146 -24.43 -28.21 22.69
N ASP A 147 -25.28 -29.23 22.65
CA ASP A 147 -24.93 -30.62 22.94
C ASP A 147 -24.60 -31.43 21.66
N GLN A 148 -24.48 -30.77 20.50
CA GLN A 148 -23.97 -31.36 19.26
C GLN A 148 -22.46 -31.12 19.11
N PRO A 149 -21.70 -32.05 18.50
CA PRO A 149 -20.28 -31.87 18.21
C PRO A 149 -20.01 -30.63 17.35
N ILE A 150 -19.02 -29.82 17.69
CA ILE A 150 -18.78 -28.55 16.98
C ILE A 150 -18.39 -28.73 15.51
N LYS A 151 -17.91 -29.92 15.10
CA LYS A 151 -17.67 -30.23 13.68
C LYS A 151 -18.93 -30.16 12.81
N THR A 152 -20.12 -30.20 13.41
CA THR A 152 -21.41 -30.05 12.70
C THR A 152 -21.88 -28.61 12.64
N TYR A 153 -21.19 -27.68 13.32
CA TYR A 153 -21.58 -26.27 13.37
C TYR A 153 -21.29 -25.58 12.05
N SER A 154 -22.17 -24.65 11.67
CA SER A 154 -21.85 -23.69 10.61
C SER A 154 -20.71 -22.76 11.04
N ALA A 155 -20.08 -22.08 10.09
CA ALA A 155 -19.06 -21.07 10.40
C ALA A 155 -19.60 -19.97 11.34
N GLY A 156 -20.86 -19.56 11.16
CA GLY A 156 -21.52 -18.58 12.04
C GLY A 156 -21.71 -19.10 13.46
N MET A 157 -22.16 -20.33 13.64
CA MET A 157 -22.32 -20.93 14.97
C MET A 157 -20.97 -21.07 15.70
N ASN A 158 -19.92 -21.48 14.98
CA ASN A 158 -18.57 -21.55 15.52
C ASN A 158 -18.07 -20.17 15.97
N ALA A 159 -18.28 -19.14 15.15
CA ALA A 159 -17.93 -17.77 15.49
C ALA A 159 -18.69 -17.27 16.73
N ARG A 160 -20.01 -17.51 16.80
CA ARG A 160 -20.83 -17.16 17.96
C ARG A 160 -20.33 -17.83 19.24
N LEU A 161 -20.14 -19.15 19.23
CA LEU A 161 -19.67 -19.90 20.39
C LEU A 161 -18.27 -19.44 20.83
N GLY A 162 -17.36 -19.28 19.87
CA GLY A 162 -16.00 -18.82 20.12
C GLY A 162 -15.97 -17.43 20.75
N PHE A 163 -16.73 -16.47 20.20
CA PHE A 163 -16.81 -15.12 20.72
C PHE A 163 -17.42 -15.09 22.13
N SER A 164 -18.54 -15.80 22.32
CA SER A 164 -19.26 -15.86 23.60
C SER A 164 -18.37 -16.44 24.70
N THR A 165 -17.65 -17.53 24.40
CA THR A 165 -16.74 -18.17 25.35
C THR A 165 -15.55 -17.27 25.66
N ALA A 166 -14.94 -16.67 24.65
CA ALA A 166 -13.78 -15.81 24.84
C ALA A 166 -14.12 -14.55 25.66
N THR A 167 -15.29 -13.95 25.42
CA THR A 167 -15.74 -12.72 26.11
C THR A 167 -16.41 -12.97 27.47
N ALA A 168 -16.50 -14.23 27.90
CA ALA A 168 -16.92 -14.58 29.27
C ALA A 168 -15.78 -14.50 30.28
N VAL A 169 -14.53 -14.53 29.79
CA VAL A 169 -13.30 -14.34 30.57
C VAL A 169 -12.96 -12.86 30.60
N GLU A 170 -12.56 -12.35 31.77
CA GLU A 170 -12.18 -10.96 31.98
C GLU A 170 -10.65 -10.86 32.19
N PRO A 171 -9.87 -10.60 31.12
CA PRO A 171 -8.42 -10.46 31.21
C PRO A 171 -8.02 -9.06 31.69
N GLN A 172 -6.79 -8.89 32.17
CA GLN A 172 -6.24 -7.56 32.42
C GLN A 172 -5.97 -6.78 31.12
N VAL A 173 -5.55 -7.50 30.07
CA VAL A 173 -5.29 -6.94 28.73
C VAL A 173 -6.05 -7.74 27.67
N LEU A 174 -6.92 -7.07 26.94
CA LEU A 174 -7.71 -7.64 25.85
C LEU A 174 -7.24 -7.11 24.50
N ILE A 175 -6.80 -8.02 23.63
CA ILE A 175 -6.45 -7.73 22.24
C ILE A 175 -7.62 -8.16 21.35
N ILE A 176 -8.03 -7.26 20.47
CA ILE A 176 -9.12 -7.49 19.52
C ILE A 176 -8.58 -7.19 18.13
N ASP A 177 -8.71 -8.12 17.19
CA ASP A 177 -8.28 -7.95 15.80
C ASP A 177 -9.44 -8.28 14.88
N GLU A 178 -10.04 -7.28 14.22
CA GLU A 178 -10.99 -7.31 13.09
C GLU A 178 -12.21 -8.29 13.14
N VAL A 179 -12.33 -9.13 14.16
CA VAL A 179 -13.22 -10.30 14.24
C VAL A 179 -14.60 -9.96 14.81
N LEU A 180 -14.85 -8.70 15.19
CA LEU A 180 -16.17 -8.26 15.67
C LEU A 180 -17.30 -8.41 14.65
N GLY A 181 -16.99 -8.75 13.38
CA GLY A 181 -17.96 -9.02 12.31
C GLY A 181 -18.25 -10.51 12.03
N ALA A 182 -17.75 -11.44 12.84
CA ALA A 182 -18.01 -12.87 12.62
C ALA A 182 -19.43 -13.26 13.08
N GLY A 183 -20.38 -13.27 12.14
CA GLY A 183 -21.79 -13.59 12.39
C GLY A 183 -22.72 -12.87 11.42
N ASP A 184 -24.02 -12.88 11.69
CA ASP A 184 -24.97 -11.98 11.03
C ASP A 184 -24.97 -10.58 11.66
N ALA A 185 -25.62 -9.63 10.98
CA ALA A 185 -25.67 -8.23 11.42
C ALA A 185 -26.34 -8.04 12.80
N TYR A 186 -27.28 -8.93 13.17
CA TYR A 186 -27.94 -8.89 14.46
C TYR A 186 -26.96 -9.30 15.58
N PHE A 187 -26.25 -10.42 15.41
CA PHE A 187 -25.26 -10.88 16.38
C PHE A 187 -24.07 -9.93 16.49
N ALA A 188 -23.62 -9.33 15.38
CA ALA A 188 -22.57 -8.30 15.40
C ALA A 188 -22.94 -7.11 16.31
N GLY A 189 -24.21 -6.70 16.32
CA GLY A 189 -24.73 -5.69 17.25
C GLY A 189 -24.58 -6.12 18.72
N LYS A 190 -24.92 -7.37 19.06
CA LYS A 190 -24.71 -7.94 20.41
C LYS A 190 -23.23 -7.97 20.79
N CYS A 191 -22.35 -8.35 19.87
CA CYS A 191 -20.90 -8.37 20.08
C CYS A 191 -20.37 -6.98 20.45
N VAL A 192 -20.76 -5.94 19.70
CA VAL A 192 -20.34 -4.56 19.96
C VAL A 192 -20.78 -4.10 21.35
N GLU A 193 -22.02 -4.39 21.75
CA GLU A 193 -22.53 -4.02 23.08
C GLU A 193 -21.81 -4.78 24.20
N ARG A 194 -21.56 -6.09 24.02
CA ARG A 194 -20.78 -6.90 24.96
C ARG A 194 -19.37 -6.34 25.13
N MET A 195 -18.71 -6.01 24.03
CA MET A 195 -17.38 -5.38 24.05
C MET A 195 -17.42 -4.02 24.74
N ARG A 196 -18.44 -3.20 24.47
CA ARG A 196 -18.58 -1.90 25.14
C ARG A 196 -18.66 -2.07 26.66
N LYS A 197 -19.48 -2.99 27.17
CA LYS A 197 -19.57 -3.29 28.61
C LYS A 197 -18.24 -3.78 29.18
N LEU A 198 -17.61 -4.73 28.49
CA LEU A 198 -16.29 -5.28 28.87
C LEU A 198 -15.17 -4.25 28.84
N THR A 199 -15.33 -3.11 28.17
CA THR A 199 -14.25 -2.12 28.00
C THR A 199 -14.55 -0.79 28.70
N GLN A 200 -15.79 -0.53 29.08
CA GLN A 200 -16.20 0.67 29.81
C GLN A 200 -16.37 0.43 31.32
N ASP A 201 -16.88 -0.74 31.72
CA ASP A 201 -17.35 -0.94 33.09
C ASP A 201 -16.35 -1.67 33.99
N SER A 202 -15.37 -2.37 33.41
CA SER A 202 -14.50 -3.34 34.09
C SER A 202 -13.05 -2.87 34.32
N GLY A 203 -12.65 -1.73 33.76
CA GLY A 203 -11.26 -1.22 33.84
C GLY A 203 -10.22 -2.04 33.07
N ILE A 204 -10.65 -2.91 32.15
CA ILE A 204 -9.77 -3.72 31.29
C ILE A 204 -9.00 -2.83 30.31
N THR A 205 -7.69 -3.09 30.14
CA THR A 205 -6.89 -2.44 29.10
C THR A 205 -7.16 -3.10 27.75
N VAL A 206 -7.37 -2.29 26.71
CA VAL A 206 -7.79 -2.78 25.39
C VAL A 206 -6.80 -2.36 24.32
N LEU A 207 -6.41 -3.31 23.48
CA LEU A 207 -5.69 -3.06 22.23
C LEU A 207 -6.59 -3.48 21.07
N PHE A 208 -7.07 -2.53 20.30
CA PHE A 208 -8.01 -2.75 19.20
C PHE A 208 -7.33 -2.52 17.84
N VAL A 209 -7.10 -3.58 17.08
CA VAL A 209 -6.60 -3.52 15.70
C VAL A 209 -7.78 -3.62 14.75
N SER A 210 -7.92 -2.62 13.87
CA SER A 210 -8.97 -2.61 12.85
C SER A 210 -8.59 -1.71 11.67
N HIS A 211 -9.09 -2.08 10.49
CA HIS A 211 -9.09 -1.24 9.30
C HIS A 211 -10.31 -0.30 9.23
N ASP A 212 -11.35 -0.53 10.04
CA ASP A 212 -12.52 0.36 10.16
C ASP A 212 -12.27 1.47 11.18
N LEU A 213 -11.92 2.65 10.68
CA LEU A 213 -11.63 3.84 11.48
C LEU A 213 -12.83 4.27 12.35
N ASN A 214 -14.08 4.01 11.92
CA ASN A 214 -15.27 4.38 12.71
C ASN A 214 -15.37 3.54 13.99
N SER A 215 -15.09 2.24 13.91
CA SER A 215 -15.07 1.37 15.08
C SER A 215 -13.91 1.71 16.01
N VAL A 216 -12.73 2.01 15.47
CA VAL A 216 -11.60 2.48 16.29
C VAL A 216 -11.96 3.77 17.02
N GLN A 217 -12.56 4.74 16.33
CA GLN A 217 -12.99 6.01 16.92
C GLN A 217 -14.03 5.84 18.05
N ARG A 218 -14.97 4.90 17.89
CA ARG A 218 -16.02 4.65 18.88
C ARG A 218 -15.53 3.89 20.12
N LEU A 219 -14.53 3.02 19.95
CA LEU A 219 -14.08 2.10 21.00
C LEU A 219 -12.80 2.55 21.70
N CYS A 220 -12.00 3.44 21.10
CA CYS A 220 -10.68 3.81 21.60
C CYS A 220 -10.54 5.32 21.82
N ASP A 221 -9.90 5.70 22.94
CA ASP A 221 -9.61 7.10 23.26
C ASP A 221 -8.33 7.58 22.60
N LYS A 222 -7.36 6.67 22.46
CA LYS A 222 -6.08 6.92 21.79
C LYS A 222 -5.86 5.95 20.65
N ILE A 223 -5.04 6.37 19.70
CA ILE A 223 -4.63 5.55 18.58
C ILE A 223 -3.12 5.62 18.39
N MET A 224 -2.52 4.47 18.15
CA MET A 224 -1.18 4.30 17.64
C MET A 224 -1.25 3.99 16.15
N TRP A 225 -0.77 4.92 15.32
CA TRP A 225 -0.55 4.67 13.91
C TRP A 225 0.84 4.08 13.70
N ILE A 226 0.89 2.82 13.25
CA ILE A 226 2.12 2.15 12.82
C ILE A 226 2.31 2.33 11.32
N GLU A 227 3.49 2.79 10.94
CA GLU A 227 3.93 2.89 9.54
C GLU A 227 5.35 2.34 9.43
N ARG A 228 5.58 1.49 8.42
CA ARG A 228 6.87 0.84 8.17
C ARG A 228 7.50 0.24 9.44
N GLY A 229 6.74 -0.45 10.28
CA GLY A 229 7.26 -1.09 11.49
C GLY A 229 7.66 -0.16 12.64
N ARG A 230 7.32 1.13 12.57
CA ARG A 230 7.56 2.16 13.62
C ARG A 230 6.25 2.86 14.00
N ILE A 231 6.22 3.46 15.19
CA ILE A 231 5.14 4.38 15.56
C ILE A 231 5.33 5.68 14.77
N ARG A 232 4.40 5.98 13.86
CA ARG A 232 4.39 7.22 13.09
C ARG A 232 3.74 8.36 13.87
N MET A 233 2.64 8.03 14.55
CA MET A 233 1.89 8.98 15.38
C MET A 233 1.18 8.23 16.51
N LEU A 234 1.10 8.85 17.68
CA LEU A 234 0.36 8.38 18.84
C LEU A 234 -0.35 9.58 19.45
N GLY A 235 -1.64 9.46 19.73
CA GLY A 235 -2.42 10.56 20.28
C GLY A 235 -3.90 10.25 20.42
N LEU A 236 -4.71 11.29 20.56
CA LEU A 236 -6.17 11.19 20.60
C LEU A 236 -6.69 10.62 19.27
N SER A 237 -7.77 9.83 19.36
CA SER A 237 -8.31 9.10 18.22
C SER A 237 -8.63 9.98 17.01
N LEU A 238 -9.27 11.13 17.23
CA LEU A 238 -9.63 12.08 16.17
C LEU A 238 -8.41 12.62 15.39
N ASP A 239 -7.38 13.05 16.10
CA ASP A 239 -6.20 13.67 15.49
C ASP A 239 -5.43 12.66 14.64
N VAL A 240 -5.26 11.45 15.16
CA VAL A 240 -4.55 10.37 14.47
C VAL A 240 -5.36 9.85 13.27
N ILE A 241 -6.68 9.69 13.39
CA ILE A 241 -7.55 9.30 12.27
C ILE A 241 -7.49 10.34 11.16
N LYS A 242 -7.51 11.63 11.50
CA LYS A 242 -7.42 12.71 10.51
C LYS A 242 -6.09 12.64 9.76
N ALA A 243 -4.96 12.60 10.48
CA ALA A 243 -3.64 12.51 9.86
C ALA A 243 -3.46 11.24 9.00
N TYR A 244 -3.97 10.10 9.48
CA TYR A 244 -3.96 8.84 8.74
C TYR A 244 -4.81 8.92 7.46
N SER A 245 -6.03 9.45 7.56
CA SER A 245 -6.94 9.60 6.41
C SER A 245 -6.36 10.53 5.34
N GLU A 246 -5.76 11.65 5.76
CA GLU A 246 -5.04 12.56 4.86
C GLU A 246 -3.88 11.86 4.13
N ASN A 247 -3.08 11.05 4.84
CA ASN A 247 -2.01 10.27 4.24
C ASN A 247 -2.53 9.24 3.21
N ILE A 248 -3.59 8.50 3.55
CA ILE A 248 -4.21 7.53 2.63
C ILE A 248 -4.77 8.23 1.39
N GLN A 249 -5.42 9.39 1.55
CA GLN A 249 -5.91 10.18 0.42
C GLN A 249 -4.78 10.59 -0.53
N VAL A 250 -3.63 11.05 -0.01
CA VAL A 250 -2.46 11.41 -0.83
C VAL A 250 -1.94 10.19 -1.59
N LEU A 251 -1.88 9.02 -0.96
CA LEU A 251 -1.43 7.77 -1.60
C LEU A 251 -2.39 7.31 -2.69
N GLU A 252 -3.70 7.32 -2.44
CA GLU A 252 -4.72 6.95 -3.43
C GLU A 252 -4.76 7.94 -4.60
N ASP A 253 -4.57 9.23 -4.33
CA ASP A 253 -4.47 10.25 -5.38
C ASP A 253 -3.27 10.00 -6.31
N ARG A 254 -2.09 9.72 -5.75
CA ARG A 254 -0.91 9.34 -6.55
C ARG A 254 -1.17 8.07 -7.38
N ARG A 255 -1.84 7.07 -6.79
CA ARG A 255 -2.20 5.80 -7.45
C ARG A 255 -3.15 6.01 -8.63
N LEU A 256 -4.23 6.76 -8.43
CA LEU A 256 -5.24 7.02 -9.45
C LEU A 256 -4.70 7.89 -10.59
N LYS A 257 -3.92 8.93 -10.28
CA LYS A 257 -3.19 9.73 -11.29
C LYS A 257 -2.32 8.85 -12.19
N ALA A 258 -1.52 7.97 -11.60
CA ALA A 258 -0.70 7.04 -12.35
C ALA A 258 -1.50 6.07 -13.22
N LYS A 259 -2.59 5.50 -12.66
CA LYS A 259 -3.49 4.60 -13.38
C LYS A 259 -4.11 5.29 -14.60
N ASN A 260 -4.57 6.53 -14.44
CA ASN A 260 -5.16 7.33 -15.51
C ASN A 260 -4.13 7.67 -16.60
N ARG A 261 -2.89 7.99 -16.23
CA ARG A 261 -1.82 8.30 -17.21
C ARG A 261 -1.39 7.08 -18.03
N LYS A 262 -1.21 5.92 -17.40
CA LYS A 262 -0.83 4.68 -18.10
C LYS A 262 -1.87 4.21 -19.13
N ARG A 263 -3.14 4.54 -18.89
CA ARG A 263 -4.24 4.25 -19.82
C ARG A 263 -4.07 5.03 -21.14
N LEU A 264 -3.59 6.27 -21.09
CA LEU A 264 -3.36 7.10 -22.28
C LEU A 264 -2.20 6.60 -23.15
N THR A 265 -1.15 6.00 -22.57
CA THR A 265 0.08 5.60 -23.29
C THR A 265 0.01 4.23 -23.97
N ASN A 266 -1.13 3.51 -23.93
CA ASN A 266 -1.33 2.18 -24.52
C ASN A 266 -0.30 1.09 -24.09
N SER A 267 0.49 1.34 -23.05
CA SER A 267 1.61 0.49 -22.59
C SER A 267 1.26 -0.30 -21.32
N TYR A 268 0.10 -0.95 -21.30
CA TYR A 268 -0.36 -1.71 -20.14
C TYR A 268 0.07 -3.19 -20.24
N GLN A 269 1.13 -3.55 -19.52
CA GLN A 269 1.37 -4.94 -19.10
C GLN A 269 0.94 -5.09 -17.64
N GLN A 270 -0.13 -5.87 -17.42
CA GLN A 270 -0.75 -6.12 -16.12
C GLN A 270 0.15 -6.93 -15.16
N SER A 271 1.25 -7.51 -15.65
CA SER A 271 2.12 -8.43 -14.91
C SER A 271 3.07 -7.77 -13.89
N ARG A 272 2.99 -6.46 -13.68
CA ARG A 272 3.73 -5.75 -12.61
C ARG A 272 2.74 -5.08 -11.66
N LEU A 273 2.22 -5.89 -10.74
CA LEU A 273 1.60 -5.64 -9.43
C LEU A 273 0.78 -4.34 -9.20
N GLU A 274 -0.37 -4.49 -8.55
CA GLU A 274 -1.47 -3.54 -8.30
C GLU A 274 -1.13 -2.23 -7.53
N GLY A 275 0.15 -1.92 -7.31
CA GLY A 275 0.63 -0.77 -6.55
C GLY A 275 1.37 0.26 -7.39
N TYR A 276 2.57 -0.09 -7.89
CA TYR A 276 3.53 0.87 -8.45
C TYR A 276 3.75 0.66 -9.94
N GLY A 277 3.68 1.75 -10.69
CA GLY A 277 3.66 1.71 -12.14
C GLY A 277 5.04 1.70 -12.79
N ASP A 278 6.03 2.29 -12.13
CA ASP A 278 7.37 2.45 -12.66
C ASP A 278 8.39 2.01 -11.61
N ALA A 279 9.40 1.26 -12.03
CA ALA A 279 10.51 0.87 -11.17
C ALA A 279 11.76 1.61 -11.64
N MET A 280 12.28 2.50 -10.80
CA MET A 280 13.65 3.00 -10.94
C MET A 280 14.58 2.14 -10.09
N VAL A 281 15.58 1.54 -10.72
CA VAL A 281 16.59 0.74 -10.02
C VAL A 281 17.91 1.50 -10.05
N VAL A 282 18.39 1.83 -8.86
CA VAL A 282 19.73 2.37 -8.63
C VAL A 282 20.68 1.20 -8.37
N SER A 283 21.69 1.05 -9.21
CA SER A 283 22.75 0.05 -9.05
C SER A 283 24.03 0.73 -8.59
N LEU A 284 24.53 0.29 -7.45
CA LEU A 284 25.76 0.75 -6.82
C LEU A 284 26.85 -0.28 -7.08
N HIS A 285 27.93 0.14 -7.71
CA HIS A 285 29.07 -0.70 -8.03
C HIS A 285 30.27 -0.21 -7.24
N LEU A 286 30.68 -0.99 -6.24
CA LEU A 286 31.88 -0.74 -5.47
C LEU A 286 33.01 -1.61 -6.01
N THR A 287 34.13 -1.02 -6.38
CA THR A 287 35.34 -1.72 -6.84
C THR A 287 36.53 -1.36 -5.97
N GLY A 288 37.48 -2.29 -5.86
CA GLY A 288 38.69 -2.10 -5.08
C GLY A 288 39.25 -3.42 -4.57
N GLU A 289 40.20 -3.37 -3.65
CA GLU A 289 40.75 -4.57 -3.02
C GLU A 289 39.69 -5.30 -2.18
N PRO A 290 39.78 -6.64 -2.08
CA PRO A 290 38.92 -7.41 -1.19
C PRO A 290 38.93 -6.88 0.24
N GLY A 291 37.76 -6.74 0.85
CA GLY A 291 37.61 -6.22 2.21
C GLY A 291 37.23 -4.74 2.30
N ILE A 292 37.32 -3.99 1.20
CA ILE A 292 36.80 -2.62 1.13
C ILE A 292 35.29 -2.64 1.28
N TYR A 293 34.79 -1.65 2.04
CA TYR A 293 33.36 -1.45 2.26
C TYR A 293 32.95 0.01 2.05
N CYS A 294 31.68 0.18 1.67
CA CYS A 294 31.01 1.46 1.62
C CYS A 294 29.76 1.38 2.49
N ASP A 295 29.69 2.21 3.51
CA ASP A 295 28.50 2.33 4.37
C ASP A 295 27.52 3.30 3.73
N ILE A 296 26.26 2.88 3.64
CA ILE A 296 25.18 3.66 3.03
C ILE A 296 24.02 3.66 4.01
N ASN A 297 23.56 4.85 4.40
CA ASN A 297 22.41 5.02 5.29
C ASN A 297 21.18 5.55 4.56
N GLU A 298 21.34 6.22 3.42
CA GLU A 298 20.23 6.88 2.75
C GLU A 298 20.42 7.01 1.24
N ILE A 299 19.34 6.73 0.50
CA ILE A 299 19.21 7.00 -0.93
C ILE A 299 17.86 7.67 -1.14
N SER A 300 17.85 8.91 -1.63
CA SER A 300 16.64 9.67 -1.91
C SER A 300 16.48 9.88 -3.41
N LEU A 301 15.26 9.71 -3.91
CA LEU A 301 14.86 10.15 -5.22
C LEU A 301 14.25 11.54 -5.10
N LEU A 302 14.78 12.48 -5.87
CA LEU A 302 14.26 13.83 -5.97
C LEU A 302 13.58 14.04 -7.32
N LYS A 303 12.49 14.78 -7.29
CA LYS A 303 11.75 15.24 -8.47
C LYS A 303 11.65 16.76 -8.39
N ASP A 304 12.21 17.43 -9.39
CA ASP A 304 12.25 18.90 -9.49
C ASP A 304 12.86 19.60 -8.25
N GLY A 305 13.78 18.91 -7.57
CA GLY A 305 14.47 19.39 -6.37
C GLY A 305 13.78 19.05 -5.03
N GLU A 306 12.57 18.49 -5.07
CA GLU A 306 11.85 18.02 -3.90
C GLU A 306 12.01 16.51 -3.72
N ILE A 307 11.98 16.04 -2.47
CA ILE A 307 12.09 14.60 -2.18
C ILE A 307 10.80 13.91 -2.61
N GLU A 308 10.89 13.05 -3.61
CA GLU A 308 9.80 12.19 -4.07
C GLU A 308 9.68 10.96 -3.14
N GLU A 309 10.81 10.32 -2.84
CA GLU A 309 10.88 9.14 -1.98
C GLU A 309 12.26 9.02 -1.33
N THR A 310 12.34 8.42 -0.14
CA THR A 310 13.61 8.20 0.57
C THR A 310 13.69 6.80 1.14
N LEU A 311 14.74 6.08 0.74
CA LEU A 311 15.12 4.79 1.28
C LEU A 311 16.15 5.00 2.39
N LYS A 312 15.77 4.73 3.63
CA LYS A 312 16.68 4.64 4.77
C LYS A 312 17.27 3.22 4.80
N VAL A 313 18.51 3.08 4.35
CA VAL A 313 19.19 1.79 4.19
C VAL A 313 19.54 1.21 5.55
N GLY A 314 19.26 -0.08 5.77
CA GLY A 314 19.45 -0.76 7.05
C GLY A 314 18.36 -0.49 8.08
N ASP A 315 17.42 0.43 7.81
CA ASP A 315 16.31 0.70 8.71
C ASP A 315 15.24 -0.43 8.66
N VAL A 316 14.21 -0.29 9.49
CA VAL A 316 13.05 -1.17 9.52
C VAL A 316 12.39 -1.26 8.13
N GLN A 317 12.04 -2.47 7.71
CA GLN A 317 11.46 -2.76 6.39
C GLN A 317 12.25 -2.23 5.17
N ASP A 318 13.55 -1.92 5.31
CA ASP A 318 14.37 -1.41 4.21
C ASP A 318 14.49 -2.40 3.03
N ALA A 319 14.32 -3.70 3.29
CA ALA A 319 14.37 -4.76 2.30
C ALA A 319 12.99 -5.30 1.88
N ASP A 320 11.90 -4.61 2.26
CA ASP A 320 10.53 -5.04 1.96
C ASP A 320 10.10 -4.57 0.55
N PRO A 321 9.96 -5.48 -0.44
CA PRO A 321 9.61 -5.09 -1.80
C PRO A 321 8.17 -4.57 -1.94
N SER A 322 7.34 -4.65 -0.90
CA SER A 322 5.99 -4.05 -0.91
C SER A 322 6.00 -2.54 -0.61
N GLN A 323 7.13 -1.99 -0.15
CA GLN A 323 7.30 -0.55 0.09
C GLN A 323 7.55 0.21 -1.21
N SER A 324 7.36 1.53 -1.19
CA SER A 324 7.68 2.40 -2.35
C SER A 324 9.18 2.48 -2.63
N CYS A 325 10.04 2.07 -1.71
CA CYS A 325 11.45 1.88 -1.97
C CYS A 325 12.01 0.76 -1.10
N ALA A 326 12.96 -0.01 -1.64
CA ALA A 326 13.62 -1.09 -0.91
C ALA A 326 15.01 -1.42 -1.45
N VAL A 327 15.86 -1.94 -0.58
CA VAL A 327 17.14 -2.54 -0.90
C VAL A 327 16.91 -3.97 -1.40
N SER A 328 17.46 -4.31 -2.56
CA SER A 328 17.53 -5.72 -2.98
C SER A 328 18.67 -6.41 -2.26
N LEU A 329 18.33 -7.12 -1.19
CA LEU A 329 19.26 -8.07 -0.54
C LEU A 329 19.47 -9.35 -1.38
N TYR A 330 18.73 -9.50 -2.49
CA TYR A 330 18.87 -10.66 -3.37
C TYR A 330 19.95 -10.41 -4.42
N GLY A 331 21.07 -11.13 -4.33
CA GLY A 331 22.18 -11.00 -5.28
C GLY A 331 23.10 -9.80 -5.00
N GLY A 332 22.74 -8.93 -4.06
CA GLY A 332 23.58 -7.84 -3.57
C GLY A 332 24.57 -8.28 -2.48
N GLN A 333 25.67 -7.55 -2.35
CA GLN A 333 26.73 -7.77 -1.34
C GLN A 333 26.56 -6.90 -0.07
N TRP A 334 25.30 -6.64 0.28
CA TRP A 334 24.93 -5.87 1.47
C TRP A 334 25.22 -6.66 2.75
N SER A 335 25.66 -5.97 3.79
CA SER A 335 25.75 -6.51 5.15
C SER A 335 24.38 -6.60 5.82
N GLU A 336 24.36 -7.25 6.99
CA GLU A 336 23.30 -7.05 7.98
C GLU A 336 23.16 -5.57 8.37
N SER A 337 22.00 -5.22 8.92
CA SER A 337 21.71 -3.87 9.41
C SER A 337 22.62 -3.52 10.58
N LYS A 338 23.28 -2.37 10.49
CA LYS A 338 24.13 -1.80 11.55
C LYS A 338 23.58 -0.44 11.97
N ARG A 339 24.03 0.06 13.12
CA ARG A 339 23.64 1.37 13.65
C ARG A 339 24.83 2.11 14.25
N ASP A 340 24.91 3.41 13.99
CA ASP A 340 25.79 4.34 14.70
C ASP A 340 25.01 5.57 15.22
N SER A 341 25.70 6.66 15.58
CA SER A 341 25.08 7.90 16.03
C SER A 341 24.23 8.60 14.97
N ASP A 342 24.48 8.35 13.69
CA ASP A 342 23.79 8.99 12.56
C ASP A 342 22.58 8.19 12.06
N GLY A 343 22.43 6.94 12.51
CA GLY A 343 21.27 6.10 12.22
C GLY A 343 21.63 4.68 11.81
N TYR A 344 20.68 4.03 11.15
CA TYR A 344 20.90 2.70 10.59
C TYR A 344 21.58 2.79 9.22
N TYR A 345 22.38 1.79 8.89
CA TYR A 345 23.06 1.67 7.61
C TYR A 345 23.31 0.20 7.26
N ARG A 346 23.62 -0.05 5.98
CA ARG A 346 24.24 -1.31 5.53
C ARG A 346 25.54 -1.00 4.80
N SER A 347 26.49 -1.91 4.95
CA SER A 347 27.77 -1.85 4.24
C SER A 347 27.68 -2.67 2.96
N LEU A 348 28.04 -2.09 1.81
CA LEU A 348 28.30 -2.82 0.58
C LEU A 348 29.77 -3.26 0.60
N ASN A 349 30.07 -4.55 0.51
CA ASN A 349 31.43 -5.08 0.72
C ASN A 349 31.95 -5.81 -0.51
N VAL A 350 33.20 -5.55 -0.90
CA VAL A 350 33.89 -6.31 -1.95
C VAL A 350 34.29 -7.68 -1.40
N PRO A 351 33.72 -8.79 -1.91
CA PRO A 351 33.95 -10.12 -1.35
C PRO A 351 35.40 -10.57 -1.58
N GLY A 352 35.98 -11.24 -0.57
CA GLY A 352 37.28 -11.92 -0.69
C GLY A 352 37.13 -13.37 -1.14
N GLY A 353 37.86 -13.75 -2.20
CA GLY A 353 37.94 -15.11 -2.72
C GLY A 353 38.77 -15.18 -4.02
N GLU A 354 39.53 -16.25 -4.21
CA GLU A 354 40.40 -16.43 -5.39
C GLU A 354 39.58 -16.51 -6.69
N GLY A 355 39.95 -15.70 -7.68
CA GLY A 355 39.60 -15.93 -9.10
C GLY A 355 38.42 -15.15 -9.70
N ARG A 356 37.84 -14.13 -9.04
CA ARG A 356 36.86 -13.22 -9.70
C ARG A 356 37.26 -11.75 -9.54
N ALA A 357 37.10 -10.98 -10.61
CA ALA A 357 37.36 -9.54 -10.63
C ALA A 357 36.57 -8.85 -9.51
N ALA A 358 37.29 -8.06 -8.71
CA ALA A 358 36.91 -7.53 -7.42
C ALA A 358 35.91 -6.37 -7.52
N GLY A 359 34.61 -6.69 -7.41
CA GLY A 359 33.55 -5.70 -7.34
C GLY A 359 32.33 -6.21 -6.58
N ALA A 360 31.66 -5.30 -5.88
CA ALA A 360 30.40 -5.52 -5.20
C ALA A 360 29.28 -4.77 -5.91
N LEU A 361 28.13 -5.43 -6.04
CA LEU A 361 26.92 -4.85 -6.59
C LEU A 361 25.88 -4.72 -5.46
N GLY A 362 25.36 -3.51 -5.26
CA GLY A 362 24.21 -3.23 -4.43
C GLY A 362 23.09 -2.65 -5.28
N GLN A 363 21.85 -3.02 -5.02
CA GLN A 363 20.70 -2.45 -5.73
C GLN A 363 19.69 -1.88 -4.74
N ALA A 364 19.21 -0.68 -5.06
CA ALA A 364 18.05 -0.06 -4.44
C ALA A 364 16.98 0.13 -5.51
N VAL A 365 15.74 -0.21 -5.17
CA VAL A 365 14.59 -0.13 -6.07
C VAL A 365 13.62 0.89 -5.53
N PHE A 366 13.22 1.83 -6.37
CA PHE A 366 12.18 2.82 -6.11
C PHE A 366 10.98 2.45 -6.97
N TYR A 367 9.92 2.03 -6.31
CA TYR A 367 8.63 1.73 -6.89
C TYR A 367 7.78 3.01 -6.83
N LEU A 368 7.54 3.59 -7.99
CA LEU A 368 6.85 4.87 -8.14
C LEU A 368 5.51 4.64 -8.82
N PHE A 369 4.51 5.43 -8.45
CA PHE A 369 3.22 5.38 -9.11
C PHE A 369 3.38 5.75 -10.58
N THR A 370 4.07 6.85 -10.88
CA THR A 370 4.41 7.26 -12.24
C THR A 370 5.70 8.07 -12.25
N VAL A 371 6.45 7.96 -13.33
CA VAL A 371 7.57 8.85 -13.63
C VAL A 371 7.16 9.88 -14.68
N TYR A 372 7.36 11.16 -14.36
CA TYR A 372 6.98 12.30 -15.18
C TYR A 372 8.12 12.70 -16.13
N SER A 373 7.96 12.47 -17.44
CA SER A 373 9.03 12.73 -18.44
C SER A 373 9.52 14.18 -18.50
N GLU A 374 8.69 15.15 -18.10
CA GLU A 374 9.03 16.58 -18.08
C GLU A 374 9.76 17.01 -16.80
N SER A 375 9.70 16.19 -15.76
CA SER A 375 10.36 16.49 -14.48
C SER A 375 11.84 16.16 -14.52
N ARG A 376 12.63 16.95 -13.80
CA ARG A 376 14.05 16.68 -13.57
C ARG A 376 14.18 15.78 -12.34
N TYR A 377 14.68 14.56 -12.54
CA TYR A 377 14.96 13.67 -11.42
C TYR A 377 16.44 13.70 -11.04
N SER A 378 16.73 13.50 -9.76
CA SER A 378 18.07 13.24 -9.27
C SER A 378 18.04 12.19 -8.15
N PHE A 379 19.15 11.47 -7.97
CA PHE A 379 19.36 10.64 -6.78
C PHE A 379 20.33 11.35 -5.85
N ARG A 380 19.96 11.48 -4.58
CA ARG A 380 20.85 11.90 -3.50
C ARG A 380 21.23 10.68 -2.67
N ILE A 381 22.51 10.50 -2.40
CA ILE A 381 23.03 9.39 -1.61
C ILE A 381 23.87 9.93 -0.47
N ARG A 382 23.64 9.40 0.72
CA ARG A 382 24.48 9.64 1.89
C ARG A 382 25.26 8.37 2.22
N TYR A 383 26.59 8.48 2.14
CA TYR A 383 27.51 7.35 2.25
C TYR A 383 28.84 7.76 2.90
N ARG A 384 29.60 6.79 3.37
CA ARG A 384 31.01 6.94 3.73
C ARG A 384 31.80 5.73 3.24
N MET A 385 33.03 5.95 2.80
CA MET A 385 33.82 4.92 2.14
C MET A 385 35.31 5.11 2.42
N GLU A 386 36.03 4.00 2.57
CA GLU A 386 37.48 4.04 2.69
C GLU A 386 38.18 4.63 1.44
N PRO A 387 39.32 5.32 1.59
CA PRO A 387 39.99 6.00 0.48
C PRO A 387 40.46 5.10 -0.67
N SER A 388 40.67 3.81 -0.40
CA SER A 388 41.17 2.82 -1.37
C SER A 388 40.10 2.26 -2.30
N GLY A 389 38.82 2.56 -2.07
CA GLY A 389 37.68 2.09 -2.86
C GLY A 389 37.23 3.07 -3.93
N SER A 390 36.56 2.58 -4.97
CA SER A 390 35.83 3.41 -5.95
C SER A 390 34.37 2.97 -6.01
N LEU A 391 33.45 3.90 -5.73
CA LEU A 391 32.02 3.69 -5.81
C LEU A 391 31.48 4.35 -7.08
N SER A 392 30.63 3.66 -7.82
CA SER A 392 29.92 4.23 -8.94
C SER A 392 28.44 3.89 -8.91
N LEU A 393 27.62 4.80 -9.44
CA LEU A 393 26.16 4.69 -9.47
C LEU A 393 25.68 4.66 -10.91
N SER A 394 24.87 3.67 -11.24
CA SER A 394 24.05 3.67 -12.45
C SER A 394 22.56 3.60 -12.08
N ALA A 395 21.70 4.03 -13.00
CA ALA A 395 20.26 3.93 -12.81
C ALA A 395 19.59 3.37 -14.06
N SER A 396 18.56 2.56 -13.85
CA SER A 396 17.69 2.03 -14.90
C SER A 396 16.23 2.30 -14.57
N HIS A 397 15.40 2.50 -15.59
CA HIS A 397 13.94 2.64 -15.46
C HIS A 397 13.28 1.53 -16.26
N ASN A 398 12.46 0.72 -15.58
CA ASN A 398 11.75 -0.42 -16.16
C ASN A 398 12.64 -1.43 -16.93
N GLY A 399 13.94 -1.47 -16.62
CA GLY A 399 14.94 -2.33 -17.25
C GLY A 399 15.80 -1.65 -18.33
N ALA A 400 15.47 -0.41 -18.73
CA ALA A 400 16.31 0.37 -19.66
C ALA A 400 17.29 1.26 -18.87
N SER A 401 18.57 1.25 -19.25
CA SER A 401 19.56 2.16 -18.65
C SER A 401 19.20 3.63 -18.94
N ILE A 402 19.15 4.44 -17.89
CA ILE A 402 18.86 5.88 -17.96
C ILE A 402 20.04 6.74 -17.47
N GLN A 403 20.95 6.14 -16.70
CA GLN A 403 22.16 6.78 -16.21
C GLN A 403 23.31 5.78 -16.26
N ASN A 404 24.34 6.11 -17.06
CA ASN A 404 25.59 5.35 -17.06
C ASN A 404 26.31 5.51 -15.71
N PRO A 405 27.18 4.55 -15.33
CA PRO A 405 27.94 4.62 -14.08
C PRO A 405 28.65 5.97 -13.89
N VAL A 406 28.29 6.70 -12.83
CA VAL A 406 28.95 7.94 -12.40
C VAL A 406 29.77 7.63 -11.16
N ALA A 407 31.06 7.97 -11.16
CA ALA A 407 31.92 7.78 -10.01
C ALA A 407 31.56 8.77 -8.89
N LEU A 408 31.51 8.27 -7.67
CA LEU A 408 31.29 9.02 -6.45
C LEU A 408 32.64 9.43 -5.83
N PRO A 409 32.76 10.60 -5.18
CA PRO A 409 33.98 11.01 -4.50
C PRO A 409 34.53 9.97 -3.51
N CYS A 410 35.85 9.71 -3.54
CA CYS A 410 36.53 8.79 -2.61
C CYS A 410 37.05 9.49 -1.35
N GLY A 411 37.32 8.73 -0.28
CA GLY A 411 38.17 9.16 0.83
C GLY A 411 37.49 9.93 1.94
N THR A 412 36.23 9.59 2.26
CA THR A 412 35.44 10.30 3.27
C THR A 412 35.37 9.47 4.55
N SER A 413 36.12 9.87 5.58
CA SER A 413 36.03 9.22 6.90
C SER A 413 34.70 9.50 7.61
N GLY A 414 33.97 10.54 7.20
CA GLY A 414 32.63 10.88 7.66
C GLY A 414 31.56 10.72 6.58
N TRP A 415 30.30 10.82 7.00
CA TRP A 415 29.15 10.80 6.10
C TRP A 415 29.19 11.99 5.13
N VAL A 416 29.07 11.69 3.84
CA VAL A 416 28.98 12.68 2.77
C VAL A 416 27.70 12.48 1.98
N GLU A 417 27.05 13.58 1.64
CA GLU A 417 25.93 13.62 0.72
C GLU A 417 26.41 13.97 -0.68
N TRP A 418 25.94 13.21 -1.66
CA TRP A 418 26.24 13.45 -3.07
C TRP A 418 24.99 13.28 -3.90
N GLU A 419 24.80 14.14 -4.89
CA GLU A 419 23.60 14.16 -5.74
C GLU A 419 23.97 14.00 -7.22
N CYS A 420 23.25 13.14 -7.93
CA CYS A 420 23.38 12.91 -9.36
C CYS A 420 22.06 13.16 -10.08
N GLY A 421 22.05 14.08 -11.02
CA GLY A 421 20.93 14.26 -11.95
C GLY A 421 20.75 13.03 -12.84
N ILE A 422 19.50 12.74 -13.20
CA ILE A 422 19.11 11.75 -14.18
C ILE A 422 18.80 12.49 -15.49
N PRO A 423 19.38 12.07 -16.64
CA PRO A 423 19.06 12.62 -17.94
C PRO A 423 17.55 12.60 -18.18
N VAL A 424 17.03 13.62 -18.85
CA VAL A 424 15.60 13.73 -19.17
C VAL A 424 15.13 12.42 -19.77
N LEU A 425 14.14 11.81 -19.12
CA LEU A 425 13.54 10.56 -19.55
C LEU A 425 12.70 10.85 -20.79
N LYS A 426 13.35 10.85 -21.95
CA LYS A 426 12.64 10.88 -23.22
C LYS A 426 11.77 9.63 -23.28
N GLN A 427 10.46 9.79 -23.40
CA GLN A 427 9.61 8.68 -23.85
C GLN A 427 10.19 8.22 -25.18
N LYS A 428 10.90 7.09 -25.19
CA LYS A 428 11.31 6.48 -26.45
C LYS A 428 10.03 6.21 -27.22
N GLU A 429 9.98 6.76 -28.43
CA GLU A 429 9.12 6.30 -29.50
C GLU A 429 9.12 4.77 -29.47
N ILE A 430 7.92 4.19 -29.47
CA ILE A 430 7.71 2.75 -29.55
C ILE A 430 8.19 2.32 -30.94
N ILE A 431 9.48 2.01 -31.05
CA ILE A 431 10.06 1.29 -32.18
C ILE A 431 9.99 -0.19 -31.80
N PRO A 432 9.24 -1.03 -32.53
CA PRO A 432 9.20 -2.45 -32.27
C PRO A 432 10.47 -3.07 -32.85
N THR A 433 11.46 -3.37 -32.02
CA THR A 433 12.62 -4.13 -32.47
C THR A 433 12.70 -5.45 -31.72
N LYS A 434 12.39 -6.51 -32.50
CA LYS A 434 12.92 -7.86 -32.34
C LYS A 434 14.36 -7.82 -31.82
N ALA A 435 14.59 -8.44 -30.67
CA ALA A 435 15.76 -9.24 -30.35
C ALA A 435 15.63 -9.69 -28.90
N LEU A 436 15.31 -10.96 -28.69
CA LEU A 436 15.72 -11.82 -27.57
C LEU A 436 15.08 -13.20 -27.83
N GLU A 437 15.44 -13.81 -28.95
CA GLU A 437 15.56 -15.27 -29.03
C GLU A 437 16.99 -15.62 -28.57
N GLU A 438 17.13 -16.81 -27.98
CA GLU A 438 18.38 -17.48 -27.58
C GLU A 438 19.01 -17.04 -26.24
N ASN A 439 18.45 -17.55 -25.14
CA ASN A 439 19.10 -18.62 -24.35
C ASN A 439 18.38 -18.79 -23.00
N ALA A 440 17.35 -19.63 -23.00
CA ALA A 440 16.84 -20.28 -21.80
C ALA A 440 16.45 -21.72 -22.17
N ALA A 441 17.35 -22.66 -21.93
CA ALA A 441 17.00 -24.08 -21.93
C ALA A 441 16.40 -24.47 -20.55
N PRO A 442 15.56 -25.52 -20.50
CA PRO A 442 14.40 -25.57 -19.63
C PRO A 442 14.59 -26.47 -18.40
N SER A 443 13.81 -26.25 -17.34
CA SER A 443 13.50 -27.32 -16.38
C SER A 443 12.05 -27.28 -15.87
N SER A 444 11.31 -28.26 -16.39
CA SER A 444 10.23 -29.07 -15.79
C SER A 444 9.10 -28.43 -14.97
N SER A 445 7.96 -28.28 -15.65
CA SER A 445 6.64 -28.86 -15.32
C SER A 445 6.20 -28.99 -13.85
N ALA A 446 5.28 -28.12 -13.46
CA ALA A 446 4.11 -28.51 -12.66
C ALA A 446 2.88 -27.79 -13.22
N LYS A 447 1.92 -28.57 -13.73
CA LYS A 447 0.62 -28.09 -14.21
C LYS A 447 -0.16 -27.52 -13.01
N SER A 448 -0.55 -26.25 -13.06
CA SER A 448 -1.69 -25.76 -12.30
C SER A 448 -2.58 -24.96 -13.23
N GLU A 449 -3.82 -25.42 -13.41
CA GLU A 449 -4.87 -24.75 -14.15
C GLU A 449 -5.14 -23.37 -13.54
N ILE A 450 -4.94 -22.32 -14.35
CA ILE A 450 -5.30 -20.95 -14.01
C ILE A 450 -6.80 -20.78 -14.32
N PRO A 451 -7.65 -20.30 -13.39
CA PRO A 451 -9.05 -20.00 -13.67
C PRO A 451 -9.16 -18.92 -14.74
N LYS A 452 -10.11 -19.08 -15.67
CA LYS A 452 -10.43 -18.13 -16.74
C LYS A 452 -10.57 -16.70 -16.18
N GLU A 453 -9.63 -15.84 -16.53
CA GLU A 453 -9.63 -14.41 -16.18
C GLU A 453 -10.85 -13.67 -16.75
N LYS A 454 -11.45 -12.87 -15.88
CA LYS A 454 -12.46 -11.85 -16.17
C LYS A 454 -11.84 -10.70 -16.99
N GLU A 455 -12.72 -10.04 -17.74
CA GLU A 455 -12.52 -9.07 -18.81
C GLU A 455 -11.32 -8.11 -18.75
N LYS A 456 -10.65 -8.03 -19.91
CA LYS A 456 -9.55 -7.13 -20.25
C LYS A 456 -10.03 -5.68 -20.35
N HIS A 457 -9.88 -4.87 -19.31
CA HIS A 457 -10.12 -3.42 -19.40
C HIS A 457 -8.94 -2.68 -20.06
N ARG A 458 -8.80 -2.82 -21.40
CA ARG A 458 -8.06 -1.86 -22.23
C ARG A 458 -8.81 -0.52 -22.23
N VAL A 459 -8.10 0.60 -22.45
CA VAL A 459 -8.79 1.84 -22.87
C VAL A 459 -9.57 1.51 -24.14
N VAL A 460 -10.89 1.60 -24.05
CA VAL A 460 -11.75 1.38 -25.21
C VAL A 460 -11.80 2.70 -25.96
N LYS A 461 -10.78 2.94 -26.79
CA LYS A 461 -10.88 3.96 -27.84
C LYS A 461 -11.82 3.43 -28.91
N TRP A 462 -12.98 4.05 -29.02
CA TRP A 462 -13.91 3.73 -30.09
C TRP A 462 -13.40 4.34 -31.41
N PRO A 463 -13.60 3.67 -32.56
CA PRO A 463 -13.14 4.19 -33.84
C PRO A 463 -13.83 5.53 -34.15
N GLY A 464 -13.06 6.61 -34.09
CA GLY A 464 -13.46 7.95 -34.52
C GLY A 464 -12.90 8.31 -35.90
N GLU A 465 -13.32 9.45 -36.44
CA GLU A 465 -12.80 10.00 -37.71
C GLU A 465 -11.28 10.26 -37.67
N GLY A 466 -10.72 10.46 -36.46
CA GLY A 466 -9.28 10.57 -36.20
C GLY A 466 -8.64 11.87 -36.68
N SER A 467 -9.41 12.83 -37.19
CA SER A 467 -8.93 14.18 -37.55
C SER A 467 -8.61 15.05 -36.33
N LEU A 468 -9.31 14.81 -35.22
CA LEU A 468 -8.94 15.29 -33.88
C LEU A 468 -8.67 14.09 -32.97
N SER A 469 -7.80 14.26 -31.99
CA SER A 469 -7.54 13.24 -30.97
C SER A 469 -7.45 13.86 -29.58
N ILE A 470 -7.98 13.15 -28.59
CA ILE A 470 -7.85 13.54 -27.19
C ILE A 470 -6.43 13.14 -26.74
N GLU A 471 -5.60 14.14 -26.46
CA GLU A 471 -4.21 13.94 -26.00
C GLU A 471 -4.15 13.70 -24.49
N SER A 472 -4.90 14.48 -23.72
CA SER A 472 -4.91 14.36 -22.26
C SER A 472 -6.25 14.78 -21.67
N VAL A 473 -6.55 14.19 -20.51
CA VAL A 473 -7.67 14.58 -19.65
C VAL A 473 -7.11 14.75 -18.25
N LEU A 474 -7.23 15.97 -17.71
CA LEU A 474 -6.79 16.30 -16.36
C LEU A 474 -8.00 16.60 -15.48
N LEU A 475 -7.99 16.04 -14.28
CA LEU A 475 -8.94 16.39 -13.22
C LEU A 475 -8.23 17.35 -12.28
N LEU A 476 -8.82 18.52 -12.05
CA LEU A 476 -8.27 19.58 -11.23
C LEU A 476 -9.20 19.87 -10.06
N GLY A 477 -8.61 20.07 -8.88
CA GLY A 477 -9.32 20.50 -7.68
C GLY A 477 -9.26 22.01 -7.48
N GLU A 478 -9.34 22.41 -6.21
CA GLU A 478 -9.20 23.81 -5.82
C GLU A 478 -7.79 24.34 -6.18
N GLY A 479 -7.72 25.57 -6.69
CA GLY A 479 -6.46 26.18 -7.13
C GLY A 479 -5.86 25.61 -8.43
N GLU A 480 -6.64 24.90 -9.25
CA GLU A 480 -6.20 24.27 -10.51
C GLU A 480 -5.10 23.19 -10.35
N LEU A 481 -4.93 22.63 -9.15
CA LEU A 481 -4.02 21.53 -8.90
C LEU A 481 -4.62 20.20 -9.38
N GLU A 482 -3.82 19.38 -10.07
CA GLU A 482 -4.26 18.05 -10.50
C GLU A 482 -4.63 17.20 -9.27
N GLN A 483 -5.81 16.58 -9.29
CA GLN A 483 -6.35 15.78 -8.19
C GLN A 483 -7.30 14.72 -8.75
N THR A 484 -7.33 13.56 -8.11
CA THR A 484 -8.15 12.39 -8.47
C THR A 484 -8.89 11.80 -7.27
N VAL A 485 -8.64 12.31 -6.06
CA VAL A 485 -9.43 12.02 -4.85
C VAL A 485 -10.02 13.34 -4.37
N PHE A 486 -11.32 13.53 -4.47
CA PHE A 486 -12.02 14.79 -4.15
C PHE A 486 -12.81 14.64 -2.85
N GLN A 487 -12.93 15.73 -2.08
CA GLN A 487 -13.89 15.75 -0.97
C GLN A 487 -15.28 16.06 -1.50
N ALA A 488 -16.30 15.42 -0.94
CA ALA A 488 -17.68 15.77 -1.25
C ALA A 488 -17.92 17.27 -1.00
N GLY A 489 -18.51 17.96 -1.99
CA GLY A 489 -18.73 19.39 -1.96
C GLY A 489 -17.55 20.26 -2.40
N SER A 490 -16.37 19.70 -2.68
CA SER A 490 -15.25 20.45 -3.27
C SER A 490 -15.50 20.77 -4.75
N PRO A 491 -14.84 21.78 -5.33
CA PRO A 491 -14.87 21.99 -6.77
C PRO A 491 -14.11 20.86 -7.51
N LEU A 492 -14.49 20.64 -8.76
CA LEU A 492 -13.78 19.78 -9.71
C LEU A 492 -13.79 20.48 -11.07
N SER A 493 -12.69 20.47 -11.78
CA SER A 493 -12.62 20.90 -13.17
C SER A 493 -11.98 19.82 -14.00
N LEU A 494 -12.58 19.49 -15.14
CA LEU A 494 -12.05 18.51 -16.09
C LEU A 494 -11.57 19.24 -17.34
N HIS A 495 -10.27 19.13 -17.60
CA HIS A 495 -9.56 19.78 -18.70
C HIS A 495 -9.25 18.73 -19.77
N ILE A 496 -9.82 18.89 -20.96
CA ILE A 496 -9.68 18.00 -22.11
C ILE A 496 -8.83 18.71 -23.15
N LEU A 497 -7.60 18.23 -23.33
CA LEU A 497 -6.71 18.71 -24.37
C LEU A 497 -6.90 17.87 -25.64
N VAL A 498 -7.23 18.53 -26.73
CA VAL A 498 -7.47 17.92 -28.03
C VAL A 498 -6.44 18.46 -29.02
N ALA A 499 -5.81 17.57 -29.79
CA ALA A 499 -4.90 17.95 -30.86
C ALA A 499 -5.47 17.64 -32.24
N ALA A 500 -5.17 18.51 -33.19
CA ALA A 500 -5.50 18.32 -34.58
C ALA A 500 -4.45 17.46 -35.29
N ASN A 501 -4.88 16.32 -35.82
CA ASN A 501 -4.04 15.44 -36.66
C ASN A 501 -4.03 15.89 -38.12
N ARG A 502 -4.99 16.72 -38.51
CA ARG A 502 -5.12 17.30 -39.86
C ARG A 502 -5.49 18.78 -39.74
N SER A 503 -4.98 19.61 -40.64
CA SER A 503 -5.39 21.01 -40.71
C SER A 503 -6.83 21.12 -41.23
N GLY A 504 -7.67 21.94 -40.62
CA GLY A 504 -9.07 22.06 -41.01
C GLY A 504 -9.90 23.01 -40.16
N ILE A 505 -11.19 23.11 -40.51
CA ILE A 505 -12.22 23.76 -39.70
C ILE A 505 -13.09 22.66 -39.10
N TYR A 506 -13.23 22.66 -37.78
CA TYR A 506 -13.89 21.63 -37.01
C TYR A 506 -15.05 22.24 -36.23
N ASP A 507 -16.24 21.66 -36.37
CA ASP A 507 -17.33 21.88 -35.41
C ASP A 507 -17.13 20.90 -34.28
N VAL A 508 -16.91 21.39 -33.06
CA VAL A 508 -16.54 20.53 -31.93
C VAL A 508 -17.59 20.61 -30.83
N LEU A 509 -18.09 19.44 -30.43
CA LEU A 509 -19.01 19.24 -29.33
C LEU A 509 -18.37 18.31 -28.30
N PRO A 510 -17.79 18.85 -27.22
CA PRO A 510 -17.22 18.04 -26.15
C PRO A 510 -18.34 17.45 -25.29
N THR A 511 -18.23 16.16 -25.00
CA THR A 511 -19.19 15.42 -24.17
C THR A 511 -18.44 14.63 -23.11
N VAL A 512 -18.94 14.67 -21.87
CA VAL A 512 -18.38 13.95 -20.72
C VAL A 512 -19.50 13.16 -20.06
N SER A 513 -19.35 11.84 -20.00
CA SER A 513 -20.30 10.96 -19.32
C SER A 513 -19.66 10.40 -18.05
N LEU A 514 -20.33 10.56 -16.91
CA LEU A 514 -19.88 10.09 -15.60
C LEU A 514 -20.66 8.85 -15.19
N TYR A 515 -19.94 7.80 -14.79
CA TYR A 515 -20.50 6.55 -14.29
C TYR A 515 -19.99 6.26 -12.88
N SER A 516 -20.79 5.55 -12.09
CA SER A 516 -20.28 4.80 -10.94
C SER A 516 -19.37 3.67 -11.43
N ILE A 517 -18.54 3.12 -10.53
CA ILE A 517 -17.65 2.01 -10.87
C ILE A 517 -18.42 0.76 -11.34
N ASP A 518 -19.66 0.57 -10.89
CA ASP A 518 -20.55 -0.53 -11.32
C ASP A 518 -21.20 -0.29 -12.70
N GLY A 519 -20.84 0.81 -13.38
CA GLY A 519 -21.26 1.11 -14.74
C GLY A 519 -22.60 1.84 -14.86
N ILE A 520 -23.22 2.22 -13.75
CA ILE A 520 -24.46 3.03 -13.73
C ILE A 520 -24.11 4.45 -14.14
N LEU A 521 -24.78 4.97 -15.18
CA LEU A 521 -24.64 6.35 -15.63
C LEU A 521 -25.19 7.30 -14.56
N VAL A 522 -24.33 8.19 -14.06
CA VAL A 522 -24.66 9.20 -13.05
C VAL A 522 -25.14 10.48 -13.73
N THR A 523 -24.36 10.99 -14.68
CA THR A 523 -24.72 12.20 -15.44
C THR A 523 -24.01 12.24 -16.79
N ASN A 524 -24.60 12.97 -17.73
CA ASN A 524 -24.03 13.23 -19.04
C ASN A 524 -23.99 14.74 -19.29
N LEU A 525 -22.81 15.25 -19.60
CA LEU A 525 -22.52 16.67 -19.76
C LEU A 525 -22.17 16.94 -21.21
N GLN A 526 -22.85 17.91 -21.80
CA GLN A 526 -22.60 18.35 -23.17
C GLN A 526 -22.17 19.81 -23.13
N GLY A 527 -21.03 20.11 -23.74
CA GLY A 527 -20.56 21.47 -23.91
C GLY A 527 -21.21 22.18 -25.09
N PRO A 528 -20.90 23.47 -25.29
CA PRO A 528 -21.35 24.21 -26.46
C PRO A 528 -20.65 23.70 -27.73
N VAL A 529 -21.38 23.69 -28.85
CA VAL A 529 -20.78 23.48 -30.17
C VAL A 529 -19.89 24.68 -30.49
N SER A 530 -18.61 24.44 -30.76
CA SER A 530 -17.63 25.47 -31.07
C SER A 530 -16.97 25.18 -32.41
N THR A 531 -17.02 26.13 -33.35
CA THR A 531 -16.30 26.02 -34.63
C THR A 531 -14.87 26.55 -34.47
N VAL A 532 -13.87 25.72 -34.73
CA VAL A 532 -12.46 26.03 -34.50
C VAL A 532 -11.65 25.75 -35.77
N ARG A 533 -10.77 26.68 -36.14
CA ARG A 533 -9.75 26.45 -37.18
C ARG A 533 -8.46 26.00 -36.49
N LEU A 534 -7.97 24.82 -36.85
CA LEU A 534 -6.76 24.22 -36.28
C LEU A 534 -5.83 23.80 -37.42
N GLU A 535 -4.55 24.10 -37.29
CA GLU A 535 -3.49 23.52 -38.09
C GLU A 535 -3.03 22.19 -37.49
N THR A 536 -2.27 21.40 -38.26
CA THR A 536 -1.76 20.12 -37.78
C THR A 536 -0.82 20.36 -36.59
N LYS A 537 -1.01 19.61 -35.49
CA LYS A 537 -0.38 19.79 -34.18
C LYS A 537 -0.88 20.98 -33.34
N ASP A 538 -1.80 21.80 -33.84
CA ASP A 538 -2.47 22.77 -32.97
C ASP A 538 -3.30 22.04 -31.91
N ARG A 539 -3.44 22.69 -30.75
CA ARG A 539 -4.16 22.16 -29.60
C ARG A 539 -5.33 23.06 -29.25
N CYS A 540 -6.39 22.46 -28.72
CA CYS A 540 -7.46 23.21 -28.07
C CYS A 540 -7.83 22.56 -26.74
N LEU A 541 -8.22 23.40 -25.79
CA LEU A 541 -8.56 23.02 -24.43
C LEU A 541 -10.05 23.26 -24.21
N PHE A 542 -10.76 22.20 -23.83
CA PHE A 542 -12.12 22.27 -23.31
C PHE A 542 -12.07 22.02 -21.81
N ALA A 543 -12.60 22.95 -21.02
CA ALA A 543 -12.69 22.81 -19.57
C ALA A 543 -14.16 22.78 -19.15
N VAL A 544 -14.53 21.80 -18.32
CA VAL A 544 -15.84 21.75 -17.66
C VAL A 544 -15.64 21.82 -16.15
N SER A 545 -16.23 22.83 -15.52
CA SER A 545 -16.11 23.10 -14.08
C SER A 545 -17.39 22.73 -13.35
N PHE A 546 -17.24 22.00 -12.24
CA PHE A 546 -18.27 21.63 -11.29
C PHE A 546 -18.10 22.52 -10.05
N GLY A 547 -19.10 23.33 -9.72
CA GLY A 547 -19.00 24.27 -8.59
C GLY A 547 -18.82 23.58 -7.23
N LYS A 548 -19.75 22.69 -6.87
CA LYS A 548 -19.64 21.80 -5.70
C LYS A 548 -20.03 20.39 -6.12
N ILE A 549 -19.12 19.43 -5.97
CA ILE A 549 -19.39 18.04 -6.32
C ILE A 549 -20.46 17.48 -5.38
N ASN A 550 -21.64 17.16 -5.91
CA ASN A 550 -22.71 16.46 -5.20
C ASN A 550 -22.73 14.97 -5.59
N LEU A 551 -21.63 14.30 -5.27
CA LEU A 551 -21.46 12.85 -5.40
C LEU A 551 -21.19 12.32 -3.99
N GLY A 552 -21.65 11.11 -3.68
CA GLY A 552 -21.32 10.51 -2.40
C GLY A 552 -20.03 9.72 -2.45
N ASP A 553 -19.73 9.10 -1.31
CA ASP A 553 -18.52 8.33 -1.12
C ASP A 553 -18.44 7.17 -2.13
N GLY A 554 -17.35 7.11 -2.88
CA GLY A 554 -17.13 6.03 -3.83
C GLY A 554 -16.19 6.35 -4.99
N HIS A 555 -15.99 5.34 -5.83
CA HIS A 555 -15.21 5.45 -7.06
C HIS A 555 -16.11 5.68 -8.28
N TYR A 556 -15.62 6.52 -9.17
CA TYR A 556 -16.33 6.95 -10.36
C TYR A 556 -15.41 6.89 -11.58
N VAL A 557 -16.00 6.74 -12.76
CA VAL A 557 -15.28 6.75 -14.03
C VAL A 557 -15.92 7.69 -15.04
N PHE A 558 -15.09 8.38 -15.82
CA PHE A 558 -15.54 9.23 -16.92
C PHE A 558 -15.24 8.62 -18.29
N SER A 559 -16.17 8.84 -19.21
CA SER A 559 -15.97 8.76 -20.66
C SER A 559 -15.90 10.18 -21.22
N VAL A 560 -14.97 10.43 -22.14
CA VAL A 560 -14.80 11.73 -22.80
C VAL A 560 -14.87 11.52 -24.30
N ALA A 561 -15.73 12.29 -24.96
CA ALA A 561 -15.94 12.22 -26.40
C ALA A 561 -15.92 13.60 -27.03
N ILE A 562 -15.37 13.69 -28.24
CA ILE A 562 -15.39 14.87 -29.07
C ILE A 562 -16.21 14.55 -30.31
N TYR A 563 -17.42 15.11 -30.41
CA TYR A 563 -18.32 14.91 -31.54
C TYR A 563 -18.29 16.09 -32.50
N LYS A 564 -18.68 15.85 -33.76
CA LYS A 564 -18.98 16.91 -34.72
C LYS A 564 -20.36 17.52 -34.49
N SER A 565 -21.36 16.65 -34.35
CA SER A 565 -22.73 17.01 -33.99
C SER A 565 -23.46 15.79 -33.44
N LEU A 566 -24.42 16.04 -32.55
CA LEU A 566 -25.40 15.03 -32.12
C LEU A 566 -26.65 15.19 -32.98
N THR A 567 -26.88 14.28 -33.92
CA THR A 567 -28.16 14.23 -34.64
C THR A 567 -29.16 13.36 -33.88
N HIS A 568 -30.44 13.75 -33.86
CA HIS A 568 -31.52 13.01 -33.19
C HIS A 568 -31.74 11.56 -33.70
N LEU A 569 -31.04 11.17 -34.78
CA LEU A 569 -31.17 9.87 -35.47
C LEU A 569 -29.97 8.93 -35.22
N GLY A 570 -29.12 9.20 -34.22
CA GLY A 570 -28.06 8.27 -33.80
C GLY A 570 -26.84 8.18 -34.73
N LYS A 571 -26.75 9.02 -35.77
CA LYS A 571 -25.53 9.21 -36.57
C LYS A 571 -24.74 10.42 -36.05
N SER A 572 -24.06 10.24 -34.93
CA SER A 572 -23.07 11.20 -34.45
C SER A 572 -21.70 10.87 -35.04
N ILE A 573 -21.09 11.79 -35.79
CA ILE A 573 -19.70 11.64 -36.20
C ILE A 573 -18.84 11.95 -34.98
N CYS A 574 -18.15 10.93 -34.46
CA CYS A 574 -17.23 11.04 -33.35
C CYS A 574 -15.82 11.26 -33.90
N TYR A 575 -15.14 12.33 -33.47
CA TYR A 575 -13.74 12.54 -33.80
C TYR A 575 -12.84 11.59 -33.01
N ASP A 576 -13.05 11.54 -31.68
CA ASP A 576 -12.37 10.62 -30.77
C ASP A 576 -13.28 10.39 -29.54
N LEU A 577 -13.23 9.18 -28.97
CA LEU A 577 -13.96 8.79 -27.77
C LEU A 577 -13.06 7.90 -26.92
N ILE A 578 -12.80 8.34 -25.70
CA ILE A 578 -12.15 7.57 -24.65
C ILE A 578 -13.24 7.11 -23.67
N ASP A 579 -13.59 5.83 -23.72
CA ASP A 579 -14.69 5.28 -22.92
C ASP A 579 -14.21 4.74 -21.55
N ARG A 580 -14.87 5.16 -20.47
CA ARG A 580 -14.72 4.70 -19.06
C ARG A 580 -13.27 4.55 -18.59
N SER A 581 -12.39 5.42 -19.07
CA SER A 581 -10.95 5.24 -18.91
C SER A 581 -10.34 6.09 -17.81
N PHE A 582 -11.02 7.12 -17.30
CA PHE A 582 -10.48 7.94 -16.21
C PHE A 582 -11.23 7.67 -14.93
N GLN A 583 -10.52 7.26 -13.88
CA GLN A 583 -11.08 6.99 -12.56
C GLN A 583 -10.74 8.11 -11.58
N PHE A 584 -11.69 8.45 -10.72
CA PHE A 584 -11.47 9.30 -9.55
C PHE A 584 -12.27 8.77 -8.36
N GLN A 585 -12.00 9.28 -7.18
CA GLN A 585 -12.70 8.96 -5.95
C GLN A 585 -13.31 10.23 -5.38
N VAL A 586 -14.50 10.11 -4.80
CA VAL A 586 -15.08 11.12 -3.92
C VAL A 586 -15.12 10.53 -2.52
N VAL A 587 -14.62 11.29 -1.56
CA VAL A 587 -14.56 10.90 -0.14
C VAL A 587 -15.48 11.81 0.65
N GLY A 588 -16.27 11.20 1.53
CA GLY A 588 -17.23 11.90 2.39
C GLY A 588 -18.67 11.62 2.00
N ASN A 589 -19.56 11.72 2.99
CA ASN A 589 -20.93 11.24 2.88
C ASN A 589 -21.91 12.43 2.96
N PRO A 590 -22.07 13.23 1.89
CA PRO A 590 -23.11 14.25 1.85
C PRO A 590 -24.48 13.54 1.88
N PRO A 591 -25.53 14.15 2.45
CA PRO A 591 -26.87 13.60 2.35
C PRO A 591 -27.26 13.44 0.88
N PHE A 592 -27.39 12.19 0.43
CA PHE A 592 -27.85 11.89 -0.93
C PHE A 592 -29.30 12.36 -1.08
N ASN A 593 -29.51 13.37 -1.90
CA ASN A 593 -30.83 13.61 -2.49
C ASN A 593 -30.97 12.69 -3.71
N ASN A 594 -31.65 11.55 -3.53
CA ASN A 594 -31.94 10.61 -4.61
C ASN A 594 -32.65 11.30 -5.78
N GLY A 595 -32.05 11.21 -6.98
CA GLY A 595 -32.65 11.65 -8.23
C GLY A 595 -31.61 11.80 -9.34
N ILE A 596 -32.03 11.63 -10.59
CA ILE A 596 -31.24 12.08 -11.76
C ILE A 596 -31.14 13.60 -11.64
N PHE A 597 -30.04 14.11 -11.09
CA PHE A 597 -29.83 15.55 -10.97
C PHE A 597 -28.96 16.06 -12.11
N ARG A 598 -29.33 17.21 -12.68
CA ARG A 598 -28.40 17.97 -13.53
C ARG A 598 -27.37 18.60 -12.63
N HIS A 599 -26.12 18.17 -12.76
CA HIS A 599 -25.00 18.83 -12.11
C HIS A 599 -24.73 20.14 -12.84
N PRO A 600 -24.91 21.32 -12.22
CA PRO A 600 -24.65 22.59 -12.89
C PRO A 600 -23.16 22.70 -13.20
N THR A 601 -22.84 22.76 -14.48
CA THR A 601 -21.47 22.85 -14.97
C THR A 601 -21.27 24.06 -15.87
N GLU A 602 -20.11 24.68 -15.76
CA GLU A 602 -19.69 25.75 -16.67
C GLU A 602 -18.63 25.24 -17.64
N TRP A 603 -18.83 25.50 -18.93
CA TRP A 603 -17.88 25.15 -19.97
C TRP A 603 -17.04 26.36 -20.37
N ARG A 604 -15.74 26.15 -20.53
CA ARG A 604 -14.79 27.12 -21.07
C ARG A 604 -14.00 26.51 -22.22
N PHE A 605 -13.63 27.34 -23.19
CA PHE A 605 -12.89 26.92 -24.37
C PHE A 605 -11.70 27.86 -24.61
N ARG A 606 -10.54 27.30 -25.00
CA ARG A 606 -9.34 28.05 -25.37
C ARG A 606 -8.58 27.34 -26.50
N SER A 607 -8.23 28.06 -27.56
CA SER A 607 -7.29 27.58 -28.57
C SER A 607 -5.84 27.85 -28.14
N LEU A 608 -4.94 26.92 -28.45
CA LEU A 608 -3.52 26.99 -28.13
C LEU A 608 -2.72 26.75 -29.43
N PRO A 609 -1.94 27.74 -29.92
CA PRO A 609 -1.12 27.54 -31.10
C PRO A 609 -0.10 26.42 -30.82
N GLY A 610 0.16 25.58 -31.83
CA GLY A 610 1.18 24.54 -31.73
C GLY A 610 2.55 25.14 -31.40
N THR A 611 3.25 24.59 -30.40
CA THR A 611 4.67 24.89 -30.22
C THR A 611 5.42 24.30 -31.40
N SER A 612 5.97 25.17 -32.25
CA SER A 612 6.91 24.79 -33.31
C SER A 612 8.17 24.19 -32.66
N GLY A 613 8.17 22.87 -32.53
CA GLY A 613 9.31 22.03 -32.15
C GLY A 613 9.78 21.22 -33.34
#